data_AF-A0A357G168-F1
#
_entry.id   AF-A0A357G168-F1
#
_cell.length_a   1.000
_cell.length_b   1.000
_cell.length_c   1.000
_cell.angle_alpha   90.00
_cell.angle_beta   90.00
_cell.angle_gamma   90.00
#
_symmetry.space_group_name_H-M   'P 1'
#
loop_
_entity.id
_entity.type
_entity.pdbx_description
1 polymer ?
#
loop_
_entity_poly.entity_id
_entity_poly.type
_entity_poly.pdbx_seq_one_letter_code
_entity_poly.pdbx_strand_id
1 'polypeptide(L)' 'EEARAALSRAIPALDVGPELAAEDVRVAADQIGRLTGRIDVEDLLDEIFSSFCIGK' A
#
# COMPACT_ATOMS: atom_id res chain seq x y z
N GLU A 1 11.11 -0.39 3.17
CA GLU A 1 11.48 0.32 4.42
C GLU A 1 10.37 1.23 4.94
N GLU A 2 9.61 1.86 4.05
CA GLU A 2 8.53 2.79 4.38
C GLU A 2 7.42 2.21 5.28
N ALA A 3 7.01 0.95 5.07
CA ALA A 3 6.05 0.27 5.94
C ALA A 3 6.49 0.25 7.42
N ARG A 4 7.78 0.01 7.67
CA ARG A 4 8.33 -0.07 9.03
C ARG A 4 8.37 1.31 9.68
N ALA A 5 8.72 2.34 8.92
CA ALA A 5 8.72 3.71 9.40
C ALA A 5 7.30 4.18 9.76
N ALA A 6 6.32 3.87 8.91
CA ALA A 6 4.91 4.18 9.17
C ALA A 6 4.40 3.47 10.44
N LEU A 7 4.66 2.16 10.59
CA LEU A 7 4.30 1.43 11.81
C LEU A 7 4.96 2.01 13.07
N SER A 8 6.22 2.46 12.98
CA SER A 8 6.91 3.05 14.13
C SER A 8 6.27 4.34 14.65
N ARG A 9 5.56 5.08 13.77
CA ARG A 9 4.78 6.27 14.14
C ARG A 9 3.37 5.92 14.59
N ALA A 10 2.74 4.94 13.93
CA ALA A 10 1.39 4.50 14.26
C ALA A 10 1.27 3.90 15.68
N ILE A 11 2.24 3.07 16.08
CA ILE A 11 2.20 2.35 17.37
C ILE A 11 1.99 3.30 18.57
N PRO A 12 2.83 4.33 18.79
CA PRO A 12 2.61 5.26 19.89
C PRO A 12 1.36 6.14 19.71
N ALA A 13 0.90 6.38 18.48
CA ALA A 13 -0.30 7.17 18.24
C ALA A 13 -1.59 6.43 18.65
N LEU A 14 -1.59 5.09 18.62
CA LEU A 14 -2.71 4.25 19.08
C LEU A 14 -3.00 4.42 20.58
N ASP A 15 -1.99 4.74 21.39
CA ASP A 15 -2.14 4.99 22.83
C ASP A 15 -2.87 6.31 23.12
N VAL A 16 -2.88 7.23 22.15
CA VAL A 16 -3.56 8.53 22.26
C VAL A 16 -4.96 8.46 21.65
N GLY A 17 -5.08 7.86 20.48
CA GLY A 17 -6.36 7.67 19.80
C GLY A 17 -6.20 7.00 18.44
N PRO A 18 -7.07 6.06 18.05
CA PRO A 18 -6.96 5.33 16.79
C PRO A 18 -6.99 6.24 15.54
N GLU A 19 -7.68 7.37 15.61
CA GLU A 19 -7.74 8.39 14.56
C GLU A 19 -6.38 9.01 14.25
N LEU A 20 -5.48 9.09 15.23
CA LEU A 20 -4.13 9.63 15.07
C LEU A 20 -3.19 8.63 14.41
N ALA A 21 -3.47 7.33 14.51
CA ALA A 21 -2.70 6.27 13.88
C ALA A 21 -3.20 5.91 12.46
N ALA A 22 -4.41 6.34 12.08
CA ALA A 22 -5.13 5.85 10.91
C ALA A 22 -4.35 5.98 9.60
N GLU A 23 -3.74 7.14 9.34
CA GLU A 23 -3.00 7.38 8.09
C GLU A 23 -1.70 6.58 8.03
N ASP A 24 -0.94 6.52 9.13
CA ASP A 24 0.28 5.71 9.18
C ASP A 24 -0.02 4.21 9.03
N VAL A 25 -1.13 3.72 9.60
CA VAL A 25 -1.60 2.34 9.39
C VAL A 25 -2.01 2.11 7.93
N ARG A 26 -2.69 3.07 7.29
CA ARG A 26 -3.05 2.98 5.86
C ARG A 26 -1.81 2.87 4.97
N VAL A 27 -0.80 3.72 5.21
CA VAL A 27 0.48 3.70 4.47
C VAL A 27 1.22 2.38 4.70
N ALA A 28 1.30 1.91 5.94
CA ALA A 28 1.92 0.63 6.24
C ALA A 28 1.22 -0.53 5.53
N ALA A 29 -0.12 -0.56 5.53
CA ALA A 29 -0.92 -1.59 4.90
C ALA A 29 -0.76 -1.61 3.36
N ASP A 30 -0.69 -0.43 2.72
CA ASP A 30 -0.41 -0.29 1.29
C ASP A 30 0.95 -0.90 0.91
N GLN A 31 2.00 -0.49 1.64
CA GLN A 31 3.36 -0.95 1.40
C GLN A 31 3.53 -2.46 1.65
N ILE A 32 2.84 -3.01 2.65
CA ILE A 32 2.78 -4.45 2.89
C ILE A 32 1.99 -5.16 1.78
N GLY A 33 0.90 -4.56 1.29
CA GLY A 33 0.10 -5.07 0.18
C GLY A 33 0.95 -5.27 -1.08
N ARG A 34 1.74 -4.26 -1.44
CA ARG A 34 2.70 -4.32 -2.56
C ARG A 34 3.70 -5.47 -2.42
N LEU A 35 4.22 -5.72 -1.21
CA LEU A 35 5.19 -6.79 -0.96
C LEU A 35 4.57 -8.19 -0.98
N THR A 36 3.33 -8.33 -0.52
CA THR A 36 2.64 -9.62 -0.37
C THR A 36 1.91 -10.07 -1.63
N GLY A 37 2.05 -9.32 -2.73
CA GLY A 37 1.37 -9.64 -3.99
C GLY A 37 -0.12 -9.34 -3.94
N ARG A 38 -0.54 -8.37 -3.10
CA ARG A 38 -1.83 -7.71 -3.31
C ARG A 38 -1.70 -6.95 -4.63
N ILE A 39 -2.16 -7.59 -5.71
CA ILE A 39 -2.16 -7.02 -7.06
C ILE A 39 -3.09 -5.82 -7.01
N ASP A 40 -2.53 -4.62 -7.20
CA ASP A 40 -3.36 -3.42 -7.29
C ASP A 40 -4.21 -3.49 -8.57
N VAL A 41 -5.33 -2.78 -8.61
CA VAL A 41 -6.15 -2.75 -9.84
C VAL A 41 -5.30 -2.20 -10.99
N GLU A 42 -4.44 -1.23 -10.72
CA GLU A 42 -3.47 -0.68 -11.65
C GLU A 42 -2.49 -1.74 -12.19
N ASP A 43 -1.92 -2.59 -11.33
CA ASP A 43 -1.00 -3.66 -11.77
C ASP A 43 -1.71 -4.68 -12.67
N LEU A 44 -2.97 -5.00 -12.34
CA LEU A 44 -3.81 -5.88 -13.16
C LEU A 44 -4.16 -5.23 -14.50
N LEU A 45 -4.48 -3.94 -14.51
CA LEU A 45 -4.77 -3.19 -15.74
C LEU A 45 -3.51 -3.07 -16.60
N ASP A 46 -2.35 -2.78 -16.03
CA ASP A 46 -1.07 -2.72 -16.74
C ASP A 46 -0.72 -4.06 -17.39
N GLU A 47 -0.94 -5.19 -16.71
CA GLU A 47 -0.73 -6.52 -17.30
C GLU A 47 -1.76 -6.86 -18.38
N ILE A 48 -3.04 -6.50 -18.17
CA ILE A 48 -4.08 -6.67 -19.18
C ILE A 48 -3.68 -5.89 -20.44
N PHE A 49 -3.27 -4.62 -20.30
CA PHE A 49 -2.91 -3.76 -21.42
C PHE A 49 -1.49 -3.97 -21.96
N SER A 50 -0.59 -4.66 -21.23
CA SER A 50 0.76 -5.00 -21.71
C SER A 50 0.74 -6.02 -22.85
N SER A 51 -0.28 -6.89 -22.85
CA SER A 51 -0.50 -7.93 -23.86
C SER A 51 -1.45 -7.50 -24.99
N PHE A 52 -2.15 -6.38 -24.82
CA PHE A 52 -2.71 -5.70 -25.99
C PHE A 52 -1.52 -5.20 -26.79
N CYS A 53 -1.20 -5.92 -27.87
CA CYS A 53 -0.60 -5.30 -29.03
C CYS A 53 -1.49 -4.10 -29.39
N ILE A 54 -1.20 -2.94 -28.80
CA ILE A 54 -1.37 -1.68 -29.49
C ILE A 54 -0.59 -1.94 -30.78
N GLY A 55 -1.30 -2.23 -31.86
CA GLY A 55 -0.68 -2.17 -33.16
C GLY A 55 -0.03 -0.78 -33.32
N LYS A 56 0.77 -0.54 -34.35
CA LYS A 56 0.10 -0.40 -35.64
C LYS A 56 -1.28 0.27 -35.55
#